data_AF-X1AKV7-F1
#
_entry.id   AF-X1AKV7-F1
#
_cell.length_a   1.000
_cell.length_b   1.000
_cell.length_c   1.000
_cell.angle_alpha   90.00
_cell.angle_beta   90.00
_cell.angle_gamma   90.00
#
_symmetry.space_group_name_H-M   'P 1'
#
loop_
_entity.id
_entity.type
_entity.pdbx_description
1 polymer ?
#
loop_
_entity_poly.entity_id
_entity_poly.type
_entity_poly.pdbx_seq_one_letter_code
_entity_poly.pdbx_strand_id
1 'polypeptide(L)'
;WKTLVMRAAQRVPELSIPGQAKGVVELYDVSDDWIPIYDKSDLDGFYMAIGTSGNQFKNAPIVGEMMANMIEAGLEGRNQDTDPIDFHLKYINRTVNTGFYSRLREVNKDSNCTT
;
A
#
# COMPACT_ATOMS: atom_id res chain seq x y z
N TRP A 1 -17.93 -17.57 4.51
CA TRP A 1 -17.90 -18.04 3.11
C TRP A 1 -19.30 -18.23 2.52
N LYS A 2 -20.20 -19.04 3.11
CA LYS A 2 -21.56 -19.32 2.57
C LYS A 2 -22.29 -18.02 2.17
N THR A 3 -22.36 -17.06 3.08
CA THR A 3 -22.99 -15.74 2.83
C THR A 3 -22.36 -14.97 1.67
N LEU A 4 -21.03 -15.03 1.50
CA LEU A 4 -20.34 -14.38 0.38
C LEU A 4 -20.70 -15.03 -0.96
N VAL A 5 -20.74 -16.36 -1.01
CA VAL A 5 -21.14 -17.11 -2.22
C VAL A 5 -22.61 -16.91 -2.56
N MET A 6 -23.51 -16.90 -1.56
CA MET A 6 -24.92 -16.57 -1.78
C MET A 6 -25.09 -15.14 -2.34
N ARG A 7 -24.33 -14.16 -1.82
CA ARG A 7 -24.31 -12.77 -2.33
C ARG A 7 -23.72 -12.69 -3.75
N ALA A 8 -22.75 -13.53 -4.08
CA ALA A 8 -22.19 -13.61 -5.42
C ALA A 8 -23.19 -14.22 -6.41
N ALA A 9 -23.89 -15.29 -6.02
CA ALA A 9 -24.90 -15.96 -6.84
C ALA A 9 -26.11 -15.06 -7.18
N GLN A 10 -26.43 -14.08 -6.33
CA GLN A 10 -27.41 -13.04 -6.66
C GLN A 10 -26.98 -12.13 -7.83
N ARG A 11 -25.66 -11.99 -8.06
CA ARG A 11 -25.08 -11.15 -9.14
C ARG A 11 -24.68 -11.95 -10.37
N VAL A 12 -24.37 -13.24 -10.18
CA VAL A 12 -23.97 -14.18 -11.23
C VAL A 12 -24.90 -15.40 -11.13
N PRO A 13 -26.07 -15.39 -11.80
CA PRO A 13 -27.09 -16.43 -11.63
C PRO A 13 -26.64 -17.85 -12.01
N GLU A 14 -25.68 -17.96 -12.93
CA GLU A 14 -25.09 -19.25 -13.34
C GLU A 14 -24.01 -19.77 -12.38
N LEU A 15 -23.65 -19.00 -11.35
CA LEU A 15 -22.66 -19.42 -10.36
C LEU A 15 -23.23 -20.55 -9.49
N SER A 16 -22.77 -21.77 -9.75
CA SER A 16 -23.08 -22.93 -8.91
C SER A 16 -22.59 -22.71 -7.48
N ILE A 17 -23.43 -23.04 -6.49
CA ILE A 17 -23.07 -22.96 -5.07
C ILE A 17 -22.52 -24.33 -4.63
N PRO A 18 -21.20 -24.49 -4.43
CA PRO A 18 -20.62 -25.78 -4.12
C PRO A 18 -21.03 -26.24 -2.72
N GLY A 19 -21.24 -27.54 -2.53
CA GLY A 19 -21.54 -28.12 -1.20
C GLY A 19 -20.38 -28.07 -0.21
N GLN A 20 -19.16 -27.81 -0.69
CA GLN A 20 -17.93 -27.74 0.10
C GLN A 20 -17.12 -26.48 -0.26
N ALA A 21 -16.59 -25.80 0.74
CA ALA A 21 -15.71 -24.66 0.53
C ALA A 21 -14.36 -25.10 -0.04
N LYS A 22 -13.89 -24.38 -1.07
CA LYS A 22 -12.50 -24.41 -1.54
C LYS A 22 -12.01 -22.96 -1.64
N GLY A 23 -10.78 -22.71 -1.22
CA GLY A 23 -10.20 -21.37 -1.26
C GLY A 23 -8.74 -21.34 -0.83
N VAL A 24 -8.09 -20.23 -1.13
CA VAL A 24 -6.75 -19.87 -0.65
C VAL A 24 -6.92 -18.81 0.43
N VAL A 25 -6.00 -18.78 1.39
CA VAL A 25 -5.93 -17.73 2.43
C VAL A 25 -4.68 -16.89 2.19
N GLU A 26 -4.81 -15.59 2.43
CA GLU A 26 -3.75 -14.60 2.32
C GLU A 26 -3.83 -13.63 3.50
N LEU A 27 -2.76 -12.90 3.77
CA LEU A 27 -2.65 -11.94 4.87
C LEU A 27 -2.34 -10.56 4.32
N TYR A 28 -3.00 -9.54 4.88
CA TYR A 28 -2.62 -8.15 4.68
C TYR A 28 -1.81 -7.65 5.86
N ASP A 29 -0.75 -6.92 5.56
CA ASP A 29 -0.06 -6.06 6.52
C ASP A 29 -0.76 -4.69 6.52
N VAL A 30 -1.44 -4.37 7.62
CA VAL A 30 -2.31 -3.19 7.70
C VAL A 30 -1.66 -2.15 8.60
N SER A 31 -1.58 -0.91 8.12
CA SER A 31 -1.17 0.25 8.91
C SER A 31 -2.37 0.90 9.61
N ASP A 32 -2.12 1.70 10.64
CA ASP A 32 -3.18 2.30 11.48
C ASP A 32 -4.16 3.21 10.71
N ASP A 33 -3.70 3.82 9.62
CA ASP A 33 -4.47 4.73 8.76
C ASP A 33 -4.77 4.15 7.37
N TRP A 34 -4.53 2.86 7.14
CA TRP A 34 -4.70 2.20 5.83
C TRP A 34 -3.84 2.76 4.68
N ILE A 35 -2.87 3.64 5.00
CA ILE A 35 -1.91 4.21 4.06
C ILE A 35 -0.61 3.41 4.16
N PRO A 36 0.01 2.99 3.05
CA PRO A 36 1.27 2.25 3.11
C PRO A 36 2.41 3.07 3.70
N ILE A 37 3.41 2.38 4.22
CA ILE A 37 4.70 2.96 4.61
C ILE A 37 5.70 2.63 3.50
N TYR A 38 6.22 3.68 2.88
CA TYR A 38 7.27 3.65 1.88
C TYR A 38 8.38 4.56 2.37
N ASP A 39 9.38 3.99 3.04
CA ASP A 39 10.33 4.79 3.81
C ASP A 39 11.65 4.06 4.07
N LYS A 40 12.66 4.80 4.53
CA LYS A 40 13.83 4.21 5.20
C LYS A 40 13.41 3.59 6.53
N SER A 41 14.17 2.60 6.99
CA SER A 41 14.08 2.09 8.35
C SER A 41 15.02 2.88 9.29
N ASP A 42 14.96 2.57 10.57
CA ASP A 42 15.92 3.09 11.55
C ASP A 42 17.29 2.38 11.46
N LEU A 43 17.39 1.32 10.64
CA LEU A 43 18.66 0.68 10.29
C LEU A 43 19.20 1.26 8.97
N ASP A 44 20.43 1.76 9.02
CA ASP A 44 21.08 2.38 7.86
C ASP A 44 21.19 1.41 6.67
N GLY A 45 20.80 1.89 5.49
CA GLY A 45 20.80 1.13 4.24
C GLY A 45 19.59 0.23 4.03
N PHE A 46 18.63 0.18 4.96
CA PHE A 46 17.40 -0.62 4.82
C PHE A 46 16.18 0.26 4.54
N TYR A 47 15.36 -0.17 3.59
CA TYR A 47 14.13 0.51 3.15
C TYR A 47 12.95 -0.46 3.21
N MET A 48 11.77 0.09 3.46
CA MET A 48 10.55 -0.66 3.71
C MET A 48 9.46 -0.21 2.75
N ALA A 49 8.78 -1.18 2.15
CA ALA A 49 7.51 -0.99 1.46
C ALA A 49 6.48 -1.93 2.05
N ILE A 50 5.81 -1.48 3.12
CA ILE A 50 4.98 -2.29 4.02
C ILE A 50 3.66 -1.57 4.35
N GLY A 51 2.77 -2.22 5.11
CA GLY A 51 1.51 -1.63 5.54
C GLY A 51 0.54 -1.42 4.38
N THR A 52 0.60 -2.26 3.35
CA THR A 52 -0.12 -2.04 2.08
C THR A 52 -1.64 -2.07 2.23
N SER A 53 -2.14 -2.59 3.36
CA SER A 53 -3.55 -2.54 3.75
C SER A 53 -4.50 -3.11 2.68
N GLY A 54 -4.00 -4.05 1.88
CA GLY A 54 -4.76 -4.78 0.85
C GLY A 54 -5.16 -3.96 -0.38
N ASN A 55 -4.61 -2.76 -0.61
CA ASN A 55 -5.06 -1.87 -1.69
C ASN A 55 -3.98 -1.49 -2.72
N GLN A 56 -2.73 -1.94 -2.53
CA GLN A 56 -1.58 -1.46 -3.32
C GLN A 56 -1.19 -2.31 -4.53
N PHE A 57 -1.82 -3.47 -4.78
CA PHE A 57 -1.50 -4.30 -5.95
C PHE A 57 -1.54 -3.49 -7.28
N LYS A 58 -2.55 -2.63 -7.43
CA LYS A 58 -2.71 -1.75 -8.60
C LYS A 58 -1.59 -0.69 -8.74
N ASN A 59 -0.94 -0.33 -7.64
CA ASN A 59 0.08 0.70 -7.56
C ASN A 59 1.50 0.12 -7.52
N ALA A 60 1.66 -1.21 -7.43
CA ALA A 60 2.96 -1.85 -7.27
C ALA A 60 4.03 -1.38 -8.28
N PRO A 61 3.73 -1.19 -9.59
CA PRO A 61 4.73 -0.71 -10.53
C PRO A 61 5.27 0.69 -10.20
N ILE A 62 4.38 1.62 -9.83
CA ILE A 62 4.77 3.00 -9.56
C ILE A 62 5.45 3.14 -8.20
N VAL A 63 5.05 2.30 -7.23
CA VAL A 63 5.73 2.19 -5.94
C VAL A 63 7.16 1.70 -6.12
N GLY A 64 7.41 0.74 -7.01
CA GLY A 64 8.76 0.29 -7.35
C GLY A 64 9.66 1.43 -7.86
N GLU A 65 9.15 2.25 -8.79
CA GLU A 65 9.86 3.43 -9.31
C GLU A 65 10.13 4.46 -8.20
N MET A 66 9.14 4.72 -7.34
CA MET A 66 9.29 5.66 -6.22
C MET A 66 10.31 5.17 -5.18
N MET A 67 10.27 3.88 -4.81
CA MET A 67 11.23 3.29 -3.88
C MET A 67 12.66 3.35 -4.43
N ALA A 68 12.86 3.08 -5.73
CA ALA A 68 14.18 3.20 -6.35
C ALA A 68 14.75 4.63 -6.24
N ASN A 69 13.94 5.65 -6.56
CA ASN A 69 14.35 7.06 -6.41
C ASN A 69 14.66 7.43 -4.95
N MET A 70 13.88 6.93 -4.00
CA MET A 70 14.12 7.18 -2.57
C MET A 70 15.43 6.55 -2.09
N ILE A 71 15.72 5.32 -2.54
CA ILE A 71 16.97 4.62 -2.22
C ILE A 71 18.16 5.36 -2.81
N GLU A 72 18.11 5.74 -4.09
CA GLU A 72 19.17 6.50 -4.75
C GLU A 72 19.44 7.84 -4.03
N ALA A 73 18.39 8.59 -3.71
CA ALA A 73 18.53 9.85 -2.97
C ALA A 73 19.18 9.65 -1.60
N GLY A 74 18.84 8.59 -0.88
CA GLY A 74 19.47 8.27 0.39
C GLY A 74 20.94 7.85 0.25
N LEU A 75 21.30 7.15 -0.82
CA LEU A 75 22.70 6.83 -1.15
C LEU A 75 23.52 8.08 -1.47
N GLU A 76 22.89 9.12 -2.00
CA GLU A 76 23.49 10.45 -2.23
C GLU A 76 23.55 11.33 -0.97
N GLY A 77 23.09 10.82 0.18
CA GLY A 77 23.17 11.50 1.48
C GLY A 77 21.92 12.31 1.85
N ARG A 78 20.83 12.19 1.08
CA ARG A 78 19.55 12.83 1.43
C ARG A 78 18.88 12.11 2.59
N ASN A 79 18.31 12.86 3.53
CA ASN A 79 17.58 12.29 4.65
C ASN A 79 16.06 12.42 4.46
N GLN A 80 15.40 11.29 4.19
CA GLN A 80 13.96 11.20 3.98
C GLN A 80 13.13 11.76 5.15
N ASP A 81 13.63 11.67 6.39
CA ASP A 81 12.91 12.14 7.58
C ASP A 81 12.81 13.68 7.65
N THR A 82 13.74 14.40 7.02
CA THR A 82 13.84 15.86 7.09
C THR A 82 13.69 16.55 5.74
N ASP A 83 14.02 15.86 4.65
CA ASP A 83 14.00 16.35 3.27
C ASP A 83 13.47 15.25 2.33
N PRO A 84 12.17 14.90 2.42
CA PRO A 84 11.57 13.86 1.60
C PRO A 84 11.56 14.26 0.12
N ILE A 85 11.71 13.26 -0.75
CA ILE A 85 11.72 13.50 -2.20
C ILE A 85 10.32 13.83 -2.75
N ASP A 86 10.29 14.69 -3.75
CA ASP A 86 9.12 14.96 -4.58
C ASP A 86 9.14 14.04 -5.81
N PHE A 87 8.25 13.04 -5.81
CA PHE A 87 8.18 12.03 -6.85
C PHE A 87 7.24 12.45 -7.98
N HIS A 88 7.75 12.53 -9.22
CA HIS A 88 6.98 12.99 -10.37
C HIS A 88 6.33 11.85 -11.15
N LEU A 89 5.00 11.86 -11.23
CA LEU A 89 4.18 10.91 -11.98
C LEU A 89 4.11 11.32 -13.46
N LYS A 90 5.08 10.86 -14.26
CA LYS A 90 5.28 11.25 -15.67
C LYS A 90 4.04 11.16 -16.58
N TYR A 91 3.13 10.22 -16.32
CA TYR A 91 1.95 10.00 -17.17
C TYR A 91 0.76 10.91 -16.87
N ILE A 92 0.72 11.52 -15.67
CA ILE A 92 -0.39 12.38 -15.24
C ILE A 92 0.09 13.79 -14.85
N ASN A 93 1.38 14.08 -15.04
CA ASN A 93 2.02 15.36 -14.73
C ASN A 93 1.70 15.87 -13.32
N ARG A 94 1.83 14.98 -12.32
CA ARG A 94 1.55 15.29 -10.91
C ARG A 94 2.74 14.90 -10.05
N THR A 95 3.07 15.73 -9.08
CA THR A 95 4.11 15.44 -8.10
C THR A 95 3.47 15.01 -6.78
N VAL A 96 4.05 14.00 -6.15
CA VAL A 96 3.65 13.48 -4.84
C VAL A 96 4.85 13.57 -3.91
N ASN A 97 4.68 14.24 -2.78
CA ASN A 97 5.72 14.27 -1.75
C ASN A 97 5.76 12.92 -1.02
N THR A 98 6.93 12.28 -1.00
CA THR A 98 7.09 10.95 -0.38
C THR A 98 7.00 10.96 1.14
N GLY A 99 7.11 12.13 1.79
CA GLY A 99 6.89 12.28 3.23
C GLY A 99 5.48 11.87 3.66
N PHE A 100 4.51 11.91 2.74
CA PHE A 100 3.16 11.37 2.97
C PHE A 100 3.17 9.88 3.35
N TYR A 101 4.15 9.11 2.89
CA TYR A 101 4.29 7.68 3.16
C TYR A 101 5.31 7.37 4.26
N SER A 102 5.83 8.39 4.95
CA SER A 102 6.82 8.20 6.01
C SER A 102 6.25 7.38 7.17
N ARG A 103 7.13 6.63 7.85
CA ARG A 103 6.85 5.97 9.13
C ARG A 103 6.63 6.96 10.28
N LEU A 104 7.08 8.21 10.12
CA LEU A 104 6.96 9.28 11.11
C LEU A 104 5.81 10.26 10.83
N ARG A 105 4.96 9.95 9.83
CA ARG A 105 3.82 10.81 9.48
C ARG A 105 2.80 10.89 10.62
N GLU A 106 2.01 11.96 10.62
CA GLU A 106 0.81 12.02 11.47
C GLU A 106 -0.24 11.04 10.94
N VAL A 107 -0.71 10.16 11.83
CA VAL A 107 -1.75 9.15 11.49
C VAL A 107 -3.05 9.85 11.14
N ASN A 108 -3.56 9.59 9.94
CA ASN A 108 -4.80 10.19 9.47
C ASN A 108 -6.01 9.51 10.12
N LYS A 109 -6.61 10.15 11.13
CA LYS A 109 -7.78 9.65 11.88
C LYS A 109 -9.06 9.53 11.06
N ASP A 110 -9.15 10.23 9.92
CA ASP A 110 -10.31 10.16 9.03
C ASP A 110 -10.21 8.98 8.05
N SER A 111 -9.04 8.33 7.98
CA SER A 111 -8.82 7.15 7.13
C SER A 111 -9.24 5.84 7.80
N ASN A 112 -9.80 5.93 9.00
CA ASN A 112 -10.23 4.82 9.81
C ASN A 112 -11.51 4.22 9.21
N CYS A 113 -11.39 3.24 8.33
CA CYS A 113 -12.50 2.37 7.97
C CYS A 113 -12.73 1.36 9.10
N THR A 114 -13.18 1.85 10.26
CA THR A 114 -13.65 0.98 11.34
C THR A 114 -15.16 0.83 11.18
N THR A 115 -15.57 -0.37 10.75
CA THR A 115 -16.96 -0.88 10.83
C THR A 115 -17.50 -0.89 12.24
#